data_AF-A0A7G6XIN7-F1
#
_entry.id   AF-A0A7G6XIN7-F1
#
_cell.length_a   1.000
_cell.length_b   1.000
_cell.length_c   1.000
_cell.angle_alpha   90.00
_cell.angle_beta   90.00
_cell.angle_gamma   90.00
#
_symmetry.space_group_name_H-M   'P 1'
#
loop_
_entity.id
_entity.type
_entity.pdbx_description
1 polymer ?
#
loop_
_entity_poly.entity_id
_entity_poly.type
_entity_poly.pdbx_seq_one_letter_code
_entity_poly.pdbx_strand_id
1 'polypeptide(L)' 'MFRNAVQPWHLLVVLVVCLLVFGSKKLPDMARSLGRSMRILKSEARALRADDTP' A
#
# COMPACT_ATOMS: atom_id res chain seq x y z
N MET A 1 16.54 5.83 -22.74
CA MET A 1 15.15 5.81 -23.23
C MET A 1 14.09 5.47 -22.16
N PHE A 2 14.43 5.34 -20.86
CA PHE A 2 13.49 4.99 -19.77
C PHE A 2 12.95 6.16 -18.94
N ARG A 3 13.36 7.41 -19.22
CA ARG A 3 13.09 8.55 -18.34
C ARG A 3 11.69 9.16 -18.49
N ASN A 4 10.93 8.76 -19.51
CA ASN A 4 9.56 9.25 -19.77
C ASN A 4 8.47 8.27 -19.31
N ALA A 5 8.80 7.03 -18.96
CA ALA A 5 7.79 6.02 -18.57
C ALA A 5 7.22 6.26 -17.15
N VAL A 6 7.95 7.01 -16.32
CA VAL A 6 7.52 7.41 -14.97
C VAL A 6 7.18 8.90 -14.93
N GLN A 7 6.59 9.41 -16.02
CA GLN A 7 6.08 10.78 -16.00
C GLN A 7 5.00 10.86 -14.91
N PRO A 8 5.13 11.75 -13.91
CA PRO A 8 4.20 11.87 -12.78
C PRO A 8 2.72 11.93 -13.22
N TRP A 9 2.51 12.41 -14.45
CA TRP A 9 1.22 12.44 -15.13
C TRP A 9 0.54 11.06 -15.28
N HIS A 10 1.26 10.02 -15.67
CA HIS A 10 0.67 8.67 -15.82
C HIS A 10 0.18 8.12 -14.48
N LEU A 11 0.95 8.34 -13.41
CA LEU A 11 0.57 7.91 -12.07
C LEU A 11 -0.71 8.64 -11.62
N LEU A 12 -0.85 9.92 -11.95
CA LEU A 12 -2.04 10.72 -11.64
C LEU A 12 -3.27 10.20 -12.40
N VAL A 13 -3.13 9.87 -13.69
CA VAL A 13 -4.21 9.27 -14.50
C VAL A 13 -4.63 7.92 -13.92
N VAL A 14 -3.67 7.04 -13.60
CA VAL A 14 -3.96 5.74 -12.99
C VAL A 14 -4.66 5.91 -11.63
N LEU A 15 -4.22 6.85 -10.81
CA LEU A 15 -4.86 7.16 -9.53
C LEU A 15 -6.31 7.59 -9.72
N VAL A 16 -6.58 8.47 -10.69
CA VAL A 16 -7.94 8.92 -11.04
C VAL A 16 -8.80 7.75 -11.51
N VAL A 17 -8.28 6.88 -12.37
CA VAL A 17 -9.01 5.68 -12.84
C VAL A 17 -9.31 4.74 -11.68
N CYS A 18 -8.33 4.48 -10.80
CA CYS A 18 -8.55 3.69 -9.58
C CYS A 18 -9.62 4.33 -8.68
N LEU A 19 -9.64 5.65 -8.52
CA LEU A 19 -10.67 6.36 -7.75
C LEU A 19 -12.06 6.27 -8.38
N LEU A 20 -12.17 6.22 -9.71
CA LEU A 20 -13.45 6.04 -10.40
C LEU A 20 -13.97 4.60 -10.26
N VAL A 21 -13.10 3.60 -10.40
CA VAL A 21 -13.48 2.17 -10.34
C VAL A 21 -13.78 1.73 -8.91
N PHE A 22 -12.90 2.07 -7.96
CA PHE A 22 -13.05 1.66 -6.56
C PHE A 22 -13.89 2.66 -5.75
N GLY A 23 -14.00 3.90 -6.19
CA GLY A 23 -14.63 4.98 -5.44
C GLY A 23 -13.69 5.60 -4.41
N SER A 24 -13.88 6.90 -4.14
CA SER A 24 -13.07 7.67 -3.18
C SER A 24 -13.09 7.13 -1.75
N LYS A 25 -14.12 6.37 -1.38
CA LYS A 25 -14.27 5.78 -0.03
C LYS A 25 -13.68 4.38 0.11
N LYS A 26 -13.66 3.52 -0.93
CA LYS A 26 -13.15 2.14 -0.76
C LYS A 26 -11.63 2.06 -0.83
N LEU A 27 -10.97 2.90 -1.63
CA LEU A 27 -9.50 2.96 -1.65
C LEU A 27 -8.87 3.20 -0.25
N PRO A 28 -9.26 4.24 0.50
CA PRO A 28 -8.72 4.46 1.84
C PRO A 28 -9.22 3.44 2.86
N ASP A 29 -10.42 2.90 2.68
CA ASP A 29 -10.96 1.87 3.56
C ASP A 29 -10.20 0.54 3.44
N MET A 30 -9.91 0.12 2.20
CA MET A 30 -9.04 -1.04 1.91
C MET A 30 -7.62 -0.78 2.43
N ALA A 31 -7.06 0.41 2.24
CA ALA A 31 -5.75 0.75 2.80
C ALA A 31 -5.75 0.71 4.34
N ARG A 32 -6.84 1.12 5.01
CA ARG A 32 -6.97 1.05 6.48
C ARG A 32 -7.17 -0.37 6.97
N SER A 33 -7.91 -1.23 6.27
CA SER A 33 -8.08 -2.63 6.66
C SER A 33 -6.78 -3.40 6.48
N LEU A 34 -6.13 -3.26 5.32
CA LEU A 34 -4.82 -3.82 5.03
C LEU A 34 -3.77 -3.29 6.00
N GLY A 35 -3.78 -1.99 6.32
CA GLY A 35 -2.85 -1.39 7.29
C GLY A 35 -3.01 -1.95 8.71
N ARG A 36 -4.24 -2.25 9.12
CA ARG A 36 -4.51 -2.93 10.41
C ARG A 36 -3.96 -4.35 10.41
N SER A 37 -4.22 -5.13 9.35
CA SER A 37 -3.67 -6.49 9.20
C SER A 37 -2.13 -6.48 9.13
N MET A 38 -1.54 -5.55 8.36
CA MET A 38 -0.08 -5.39 8.28
C MET A 38 0.53 -5.00 9.63
N ARG A 39 -0.15 -4.21 10.46
CA ARG A 39 0.34 -3.87 11.80
C ARG A 39 0.42 -5.09 12.70
N ILE A 40 -0.61 -5.94 12.70
CA ILE A 40 -0.65 -7.19 13.47
C ILE A 40 0.46 -8.13 12.98
N LEU A 41 0.53 -8.33 11.66
CA LEU A 41 1.55 -9.19 11.06
C LEU A 41 2.97 -8.66 11.32
N LYS A 42 3.16 -7.34 11.32
CA LYS A 42 4.43 -6.69 11.66
C LYS A 42 4.78 -6.86 13.13
N SER A 43 3.82 -6.81 14.07
CA SER A 43 4.10 -7.07 15.48
C SER A 43 4.48 -8.52 15.73
N GLU A 44 3.77 -9.47 15.12
CA GLU A 44 4.09 -10.90 15.22
C GLU A 44 5.45 -11.22 14.57
N ALA A 45 5.70 -10.71 13.36
CA ALA A 45 6.98 -10.86 12.69
C ALA A 45 8.16 -10.23 13.46
N ARG A 46 7.90 -9.16 14.23
CA ARG A 46 8.92 -8.52 15.08
C ARG A 46 9.20 -9.34 16.34
N ALA A 47 8.18 -9.96 16.93
CA ALA A 47 8.35 -10.85 18.07
C ALA A 47 9.19 -12.08 17.69
N LEU A 48 8.87 -12.73 16.56
CA LEU A 48 9.67 -13.85 16.03
C LEU A 48 11.14 -13.47 15.81
N ARG A 49 11.39 -12.31 15.18
CA ARG A 49 12.77 -11.83 14.97
C ARG A 49 13.50 -11.43 16.26
N ALA A 50 12.79 -11.00 17.29
CA ALA A 50 13.40 -10.64 18.57
C ALA A 50 13.79 -11.89 19.37
N ASP A 51 12.98 -12.95 19.29
CA ASP A 51 13.25 -14.24 19.94
C ASP A 51 14.36 -15.04 19.24
N ASP A 52 14.64 -14.76 17.96
CA ASP A 52 15.76 -15.33 17.18
C ASP A 52 17.12 -14.63 17.43
N THR A 53 17.19 -13.64 18.33
CA THR A 53 18.47 -13.01 18.71
C THR A 53 18.94 -13.63 20.04
N PRO A 54 20.02 -14.43 20.07
CA PRO A 54 20.55 -15.04 21.30
C PRO A 54 21.09 -14.00 22.29
#